data_AF-A0A4V1ZZ27-F1
#
_entry.id   AF-A0A4V1ZZ27-F1
#
_cell.length_a   1.000
_cell.length_b   1.000
_cell.length_c   1.000
_cell.angle_alpha   90.00
_cell.angle_beta   90.00
_cell.angle_gamma   90.00
#
_symmetry.space_group_name_H-M   'P 1'
#
loop_
_entity.id
_entity.type
_entity.pdbx_description
1 polymer ?
#
loop_
_entity_poly.entity_id
_entity_poly.type
_entity_poly.pdbx_seq_one_letter_code
_entity_poly.pdbx_strand_id
1 'polypeptide(L)'
;VLKKTLGVPLFQEQAMQVAIVGAGFSASEADRLRRAMATFKSTGGIGPFETKLIEGMLANGIASSFAERLVEQIKGFSNYGFPESHAASFAKIAVASCWMKCHHPDIFCAALLNSQPMGFYAPAQIVRDARAHGVEVHAVCINASGWDTAMITDQPNRRPRHAAYWGDDAGWAGLMPLRLGMRVVHGLAQGDAAAILAARRAGPFTGIEELWRRSGVKPAALERLARADAFQALGLNRRQALWAIKGLANRPLDLFAAADLREGRTRAESIEAPVALVPLTAGREVVEDYRATQLSLRAHPLTFLRGKLAARGIRPCGDLTGMKDGARVEVAGLVLVRQRPGSA
;
A
#
# COMPACT_ATOMS: atom_id res chain seq x y z
N VAL A 1 -6.95 -4.64 -39.13
CA VAL A 1 -6.29 -3.66 -38.22
C VAL A 1 -6.99 -3.54 -36.86
N LEU A 2 -8.29 -3.23 -36.80
CA LEU A 2 -8.99 -2.88 -35.54
C LEU A 2 -9.62 -4.06 -34.77
N LYS A 3 -9.45 -5.31 -35.23
CA LYS A 3 -10.04 -6.51 -34.60
C LYS A 3 -9.66 -6.63 -33.12
N LYS A 4 -8.40 -6.32 -32.77
CA LYS A 4 -7.87 -6.42 -31.40
C LYS A 4 -8.48 -5.42 -30.41
N THR A 5 -9.07 -4.34 -30.91
CA THR A 5 -9.71 -3.28 -30.10
C THR A 5 -11.20 -3.16 -30.43
N LEU A 6 -11.81 -4.25 -30.92
CA LEU A 6 -13.25 -4.36 -31.19
C LEU A 6 -13.79 -3.23 -32.10
N GLY A 7 -12.99 -2.79 -33.06
CA GLY A 7 -13.37 -1.75 -34.02
C GLY A 7 -13.07 -0.31 -33.58
N VAL A 8 -12.57 -0.09 -32.35
CA VAL A 8 -12.22 1.25 -31.85
C VAL A 8 -10.71 1.50 -32.01
N PRO A 9 -10.27 2.57 -32.69
CA PRO A 9 -8.85 2.92 -32.71
C PRO A 9 -8.42 3.45 -31.33
N LEU A 10 -7.45 2.78 -30.70
CA LEU A 10 -6.89 3.16 -29.39
C LEU A 10 -5.41 3.56 -29.47
N PHE A 11 -4.66 3.00 -30.44
CA PHE A 11 -3.21 3.18 -30.53
C PHE A 11 -2.75 3.93 -31.78
N GLN A 12 -1.69 4.72 -31.63
CA GLN A 12 -1.06 5.46 -32.74
C GLN A 12 -0.64 4.51 -33.87
N GLU A 13 -0.13 3.34 -33.49
CA GLU A 13 0.26 2.25 -34.39
C GLU A 13 -0.92 1.69 -35.20
N GLN A 14 -2.14 1.72 -34.65
CA GLN A 14 -3.34 1.30 -35.39
C GLN A 14 -3.71 2.31 -36.47
N ALA A 15 -3.63 3.61 -36.19
CA ALA A 15 -3.89 4.65 -37.19
C ALA A 15 -2.90 4.53 -38.37
N MET A 16 -1.62 4.27 -38.07
CA MET A 16 -0.60 3.98 -39.08
C MET A 16 -0.93 2.74 -39.91
N GLN A 17 -1.32 1.64 -39.27
CA GLN A 17 -1.70 0.41 -39.98
C GLN A 17 -2.95 0.57 -40.84
N VAL A 18 -3.92 1.39 -40.42
CA VAL A 18 -5.09 1.72 -41.24
C VAL A 18 -4.67 2.51 -42.48
N ALA A 19 -3.71 3.43 -42.38
CA ALA A 19 -3.19 4.14 -43.55
C ALA A 19 -2.42 3.21 -44.52
N ILE A 20 -1.62 2.28 -43.99
CA ILE A 20 -0.86 1.31 -44.81
C ILE A 20 -1.80 0.34 -45.52
N VAL A 21 -2.69 -0.33 -44.78
CA VAL A 21 -3.56 -1.39 -45.32
C VAL A 21 -4.73 -0.79 -46.09
N GLY A 22 -5.29 0.31 -45.60
CA GLY A 22 -6.47 0.95 -46.21
C GLY A 22 -6.10 1.80 -47.41
N ALA A 23 -5.01 2.56 -47.37
CA ALA A 23 -4.65 3.53 -48.40
C ALA A 23 -3.33 3.23 -49.15
N GLY A 24 -2.67 2.10 -48.87
CA GLY A 24 -1.42 1.72 -49.54
C GLY A 24 -0.21 2.57 -49.16
N PHE A 25 -0.24 3.24 -48.00
CA PHE A 25 0.92 4.04 -47.55
C PHE A 25 2.14 3.15 -47.29
N SER A 26 3.32 3.66 -47.61
CA SER A 26 4.58 3.08 -47.12
C SER A 26 4.74 3.32 -45.61
N ALA A 27 5.60 2.53 -44.95
CA ALA A 27 5.87 2.69 -43.51
C ALA A 27 6.39 4.11 -43.16
N SER A 28 7.19 4.71 -44.05
CA SER A 28 7.72 6.07 -43.86
C SER A 28 6.63 7.14 -43.99
N GLU A 29 5.66 6.94 -44.87
CA GLU A 29 4.48 7.81 -45.01
C GLU A 29 3.55 7.71 -43.81
N ALA A 30 3.32 6.50 -43.31
CA ALA A 30 2.51 6.28 -42.11
C ALA A 30 3.12 6.94 -40.87
N ASP A 31 4.45 6.90 -40.70
CA ASP A 31 5.11 7.58 -39.58
C ASP A 31 5.11 9.12 -39.75
N ARG A 32 5.19 9.64 -40.99
CA ARG A 32 4.97 11.07 -41.26
C ARG A 32 3.53 11.49 -40.92
N LEU A 33 2.54 10.68 -41.25
CA LEU A 33 1.14 10.88 -40.85
C LEU A 33 1.00 10.92 -39.33
N ARG A 34 1.61 9.96 -38.60
CA ARG A 34 1.60 9.94 -37.12
C ARG A 34 2.19 11.23 -36.53
N ARG A 35 3.34 11.69 -37.05
CA ARG A 35 3.95 12.96 -36.60
C ARG A 35 3.04 14.16 -36.85
N ALA A 36 2.42 14.23 -38.03
CA ALA A 36 1.47 15.29 -38.38
C ALA A 36 0.23 15.28 -37.47
N MET A 37 -0.24 14.10 -37.06
CA MET A 37 -1.34 13.94 -36.10
C MET A 37 -0.96 14.43 -34.69
N ALA A 38 0.29 14.29 -34.27
CA ALA A 38 0.73 14.77 -32.95
C ALA A 38 0.77 16.31 -32.86
N THR A 39 1.02 17.02 -33.96
CA THR A 39 1.07 18.48 -34.04
C THR A 39 -0.29 19.14 -34.37
N PHE A 40 -1.33 18.33 -34.52
CA PHE A 40 -2.65 18.73 -35.02
C PHE A 40 -3.29 19.89 -34.27
N LYS A 41 -3.09 19.96 -32.95
CA LYS A 41 -3.60 21.03 -32.08
C LYS A 41 -3.01 22.42 -32.41
N SER A 42 -1.83 22.46 -33.02
CA SER A 42 -1.14 23.70 -33.41
C SER A 42 -1.29 24.08 -34.89
N THR A 43 -1.59 23.11 -35.76
CA THR A 43 -1.56 23.30 -37.23
C THR A 43 -2.91 23.14 -37.94
N GLY A 44 -3.97 22.72 -37.25
CA GLY A 44 -5.35 22.81 -37.75
C GLY A 44 -5.77 21.79 -38.82
N GLY A 45 -5.04 20.69 -39.03
CA GLY A 45 -5.44 19.66 -40.00
C GLY A 45 -4.39 18.58 -40.29
N ILE A 46 -4.80 17.52 -41.00
CA ILE A 46 -3.91 16.46 -41.53
C ILE A 46 -3.32 16.86 -42.91
N GLY A 47 -3.71 18.01 -43.45
CA GLY A 47 -3.15 18.60 -44.66
C GLY A 47 -3.17 17.64 -45.86
N PRO A 48 -2.06 17.51 -46.63
CA PRO A 48 -2.01 16.75 -47.88
C PRO A 48 -2.20 15.23 -47.72
N PHE A 49 -2.16 14.69 -46.49
CA PHE A 49 -2.36 13.27 -46.26
C PHE A 49 -3.82 12.84 -46.35
N GLU A 50 -4.77 13.76 -46.18
CA GLU A 50 -6.20 13.47 -46.27
C GLU A 50 -6.61 13.04 -47.68
N THR A 51 -6.26 13.85 -48.69
CA THR A 51 -6.51 13.52 -50.10
C THR A 51 -5.87 12.18 -50.47
N LYS A 52 -4.60 11.99 -50.07
CA LYS A 52 -3.87 10.75 -50.36
C LYS A 52 -4.47 9.52 -49.66
N LEU A 53 -4.97 9.67 -48.43
CA LEU A 53 -5.67 8.60 -47.70
C LEU A 53 -6.95 8.20 -48.45
N ILE A 54 -7.76 9.16 -48.87
CA ILE A 54 -9.04 8.90 -49.56
C ILE A 54 -8.78 8.26 -50.93
N GLU A 55 -7.87 8.82 -51.74
CA GLU A 55 -7.51 8.28 -53.06
C GLU A 55 -6.96 6.86 -52.95
N GLY A 56 -6.07 6.61 -51.99
CA GLY A 56 -5.53 5.26 -51.75
C GLY A 56 -6.60 4.27 -51.31
N MET A 57 -7.56 4.70 -50.48
CA MET A 57 -8.69 3.85 -50.06
C MET A 57 -9.62 3.51 -51.22
N LEU A 58 -9.94 4.49 -52.07
CA LEU A 58 -10.74 4.30 -53.27
C LEU A 58 -10.06 3.32 -54.24
N ALA A 59 -8.75 3.45 -54.45
CA ALA A 59 -7.97 2.53 -55.28
C ALA A 59 -7.98 1.09 -54.75
N ASN A 60 -8.13 0.91 -53.43
CA ASN A 60 -8.27 -0.39 -52.77
C ASN A 60 -9.74 -0.88 -52.69
N GLY A 61 -10.69 -0.23 -53.37
CA GLY A 61 -12.09 -0.65 -53.44
C GLY A 61 -12.95 -0.24 -52.24
N ILE A 62 -12.49 0.71 -51.40
CA ILE A 62 -13.25 1.23 -50.27
C ILE A 62 -14.13 2.39 -50.75
N ALA A 63 -15.43 2.34 -50.49
CA ALA A 63 -16.37 3.38 -50.90
C ALA A 63 -16.03 4.77 -50.31
N SER A 64 -16.20 5.84 -51.10
CA SER A 64 -15.86 7.23 -50.71
C SER A 64 -16.45 7.63 -49.36
N SER A 65 -17.75 7.37 -49.18
CA SER A 65 -18.45 7.72 -47.94
C SER A 65 -17.88 7.02 -46.70
N PHE A 66 -17.29 5.82 -46.86
CA PHE A 66 -16.60 5.12 -45.77
C PHE A 66 -15.19 5.67 -45.55
N ALA A 67 -14.45 5.97 -46.62
CA ALA A 67 -13.11 6.56 -46.54
C ALA A 67 -13.13 7.92 -45.82
N GLU A 68 -14.07 8.80 -46.17
CA GLU A 68 -14.26 10.11 -45.53
C GLU A 68 -14.56 9.99 -44.03
N ARG A 69 -15.48 9.10 -43.65
CA ARG A 69 -15.77 8.83 -42.22
C ARG A 69 -14.57 8.30 -41.47
N LEU A 70 -13.76 7.45 -42.11
CA LEU A 70 -12.58 6.85 -41.49
C LEU A 70 -11.48 7.90 -41.30
N VAL A 71 -11.31 8.83 -42.24
CA VAL A 71 -10.42 9.98 -42.07
C VAL A 71 -10.86 10.87 -40.91
N GLU A 72 -12.15 11.18 -40.78
CA GLU A 72 -12.67 11.95 -39.63
C GLU A 72 -12.45 11.23 -38.29
N GLN A 73 -12.60 9.90 -38.25
CA GLN A 73 -12.27 9.11 -37.06
C GLN A 73 -10.77 9.17 -36.72
N ILE A 74 -9.89 9.14 -37.72
CA ILE A 74 -8.44 9.31 -37.53
C ILE A 74 -8.12 10.73 -37.02
N LYS A 75 -8.80 11.77 -37.52
CA LYS A 75 -8.68 13.16 -37.02
C LYS A 75 -9.06 13.24 -35.54
N GLY A 76 -10.22 12.71 -35.16
CA GLY A 76 -10.68 12.69 -33.76
C GLY A 76 -9.75 11.90 -32.84
N PHE A 77 -9.13 10.83 -33.35
CA PHE A 77 -8.19 9.98 -32.63
C PHE A 77 -6.86 10.68 -32.31
N SER A 78 -6.41 11.64 -33.12
CA SER A 78 -5.12 12.33 -32.92
C SER A 78 -4.95 12.97 -31.53
N ASN A 79 -6.06 13.35 -30.89
CA ASN A 79 -6.08 13.95 -29.55
C ASN A 79 -5.95 12.95 -28.39
N TYR A 80 -6.24 11.66 -28.61
CA TYR A 80 -6.33 10.64 -27.56
C TYR A 80 -5.49 9.39 -27.85
N GLY A 81 -4.83 9.34 -28.99
CA GLY A 81 -4.07 8.17 -29.42
C GLY A 81 -2.86 7.91 -28.53
N PHE A 82 -2.83 6.72 -27.93
CA PHE A 82 -1.78 6.33 -27.00
C PHE A 82 -0.73 5.44 -27.69
N PRO A 83 0.57 5.51 -27.31
CA PRO A 83 1.56 4.58 -27.85
C PRO A 83 1.33 3.16 -27.32
N GLU A 84 1.12 2.19 -28.20
CA GLU A 84 0.82 0.80 -27.82
C GLU A 84 1.97 0.17 -27.04
N SER A 85 3.20 0.39 -27.49
CA SER A 85 4.40 -0.13 -26.84
C SER A 85 4.53 0.32 -25.38
N HIS A 86 4.25 1.60 -25.12
CA HIS A 86 4.25 2.19 -23.78
C HIS A 86 3.13 1.61 -22.92
N ALA A 87 1.90 1.54 -23.45
CA ALA A 87 0.76 0.93 -22.76
C ALA A 87 1.05 -0.54 -22.40
N ALA A 88 1.57 -1.32 -23.34
CA ALA A 88 1.89 -2.73 -23.13
C ALA A 88 2.96 -2.92 -22.04
N SER A 89 3.97 -2.06 -21.98
CA SER A 89 5.00 -2.11 -20.93
C SER A 89 4.42 -1.91 -19.53
N PHE A 90 3.59 -0.87 -19.33
CA PHE A 90 2.94 -0.63 -18.04
C PHE A 90 1.88 -1.68 -17.71
N ALA A 91 1.14 -2.17 -18.71
CA ALA A 91 0.16 -3.22 -18.52
C ALA A 91 0.79 -4.51 -17.95
N LYS A 92 2.02 -4.87 -18.38
CA LYS A 92 2.75 -6.01 -17.82
C LYS A 92 3.00 -5.85 -16.32
N ILE A 93 3.40 -4.67 -15.86
CA ILE A 93 3.63 -4.38 -14.44
C ILE A 93 2.31 -4.46 -13.66
N ALA A 94 1.23 -3.90 -14.21
CA ALA A 94 -0.09 -3.95 -13.60
C ALA A 94 -0.61 -5.39 -13.48
N VAL A 95 -0.49 -6.20 -14.53
CA VAL A 95 -0.89 -7.62 -14.52
C VAL A 95 -0.06 -8.42 -13.52
N ALA A 96 1.27 -8.25 -13.51
CA ALA A 96 2.14 -8.93 -12.54
C ALA A 96 1.78 -8.55 -11.09
N SER A 97 1.49 -7.28 -10.84
CA SER A 97 1.06 -6.79 -9.52
C SER A 97 -0.30 -7.36 -9.11
N CYS A 98 -1.27 -7.42 -10.04
CA CYS A 98 -2.58 -8.01 -9.79
C CYS A 98 -2.48 -9.52 -9.54
N TRP A 99 -1.67 -10.22 -10.32
CA TRP A 99 -1.41 -11.65 -10.11
C TRP A 99 -0.84 -11.90 -8.71
N MET A 100 0.18 -11.13 -8.31
CA MET A 100 0.76 -11.23 -6.97
C MET A 100 -0.29 -10.95 -5.87
N LYS A 101 -1.15 -9.93 -6.04
CA LYS A 101 -2.24 -9.66 -5.10
C LYS A 101 -3.27 -10.80 -5.03
N CYS A 102 -3.66 -11.37 -6.17
CA CYS A 102 -4.67 -12.44 -6.24
C CYS A 102 -4.20 -13.75 -5.61
N HIS A 103 -2.93 -14.12 -5.85
CA HIS A 103 -2.39 -15.42 -5.46
C HIS A 103 -1.57 -15.38 -4.17
N HIS A 104 -0.84 -14.28 -3.93
CA HIS A 104 0.09 -14.08 -2.80
C HIS A 104 -0.14 -12.73 -2.10
N PRO A 105 -1.34 -12.47 -1.55
CA PRO A 105 -1.67 -11.23 -0.87
C PRO A 105 -0.78 -10.94 0.35
N ASP A 106 -0.21 -11.97 0.97
CA ASP A 106 0.78 -11.88 2.05
C ASP A 106 2.10 -11.28 1.56
N ILE A 107 2.67 -11.83 0.49
CA ILE A 107 3.89 -11.32 -0.16
C ILE A 107 3.64 -9.90 -0.69
N PHE A 108 2.52 -9.69 -1.37
CA PHE A 108 2.14 -8.38 -1.91
C PHE A 108 2.09 -7.31 -0.82
N CYS A 109 1.43 -7.61 0.31
CA CYS A 109 1.34 -6.71 1.45
C CYS A 109 2.70 -6.40 2.07
N ALA A 110 3.52 -7.43 2.34
CA ALA A 110 4.85 -7.27 2.91
C ALA A 110 5.75 -6.40 2.01
N ALA A 111 5.74 -6.67 0.70
CA ALA A 111 6.48 -5.89 -0.28
C ALA A 111 6.05 -4.41 -0.27
N LEU A 112 4.74 -4.13 -0.34
CA LEU A 112 4.24 -2.76 -0.33
C LEU A 112 4.55 -2.00 0.97
N LEU A 113 4.51 -2.67 2.12
CA LEU A 113 4.90 -2.08 3.40
C LEU A 113 6.39 -1.77 3.45
N ASN A 114 7.22 -2.66 2.89
CA ASN A 114 8.66 -2.51 2.85
C ASN A 114 9.14 -1.52 1.76
N SER A 115 8.28 -1.13 0.82
CA SER A 115 8.56 -0.07 -0.15
C SER A 115 8.08 1.31 0.28
N GLN A 116 7.45 1.47 1.45
CA GLN A 116 6.99 2.79 1.91
C GLN A 116 8.15 3.76 2.16
N PRO A 117 7.95 5.08 1.90
CA PRO A 117 6.69 5.73 1.49
C PRO A 117 6.38 5.64 -0.02
N MET A 118 5.15 5.24 -0.40
CA MET A 118 4.75 5.05 -1.82
C MET A 118 3.67 6.03 -2.34
N GLY A 119 3.40 7.13 -1.65
CA GLY A 119 2.56 8.24 -2.13
C GLY A 119 1.05 7.99 -2.28
N PHE A 120 0.61 6.77 -2.63
CA PHE A 120 -0.78 6.47 -3.00
C PHE A 120 -1.57 5.72 -1.92
N TYR A 121 -0.98 4.74 -1.26
CA TYR A 121 -1.69 3.88 -0.29
C TYR A 121 -1.04 3.98 1.09
N ALA A 122 -1.83 4.34 2.10
CA ALA A 122 -1.35 4.34 3.47
C ALA A 122 -1.25 2.89 4.02
N PRO A 123 -0.34 2.64 4.97
CA PRO A 123 -0.14 1.31 5.56
C PRO A 123 -1.42 0.65 6.08
N ALA A 124 -2.33 1.44 6.66
CA ALA A 124 -3.62 0.93 7.13
C ALA A 124 -4.47 0.31 6.02
N GLN A 125 -4.51 0.90 4.82
CA GLN A 125 -5.25 0.33 3.69
C GLN A 125 -4.60 -0.96 3.20
N ILE A 126 -3.26 -1.00 3.09
CA ILE A 126 -2.51 -2.17 2.64
C ILE A 126 -2.75 -3.35 3.58
N VAL A 127 -2.59 -3.14 4.89
CA VAL A 127 -2.83 -4.17 5.91
C VAL A 127 -4.31 -4.58 5.93
N ARG A 128 -5.25 -3.63 5.83
CA ARG A 128 -6.68 -3.96 5.79
C ARG A 128 -7.03 -4.81 4.57
N ASP A 129 -6.48 -4.48 3.40
CA ASP A 129 -6.70 -5.23 2.16
C ASP A 129 -6.15 -6.64 2.29
N ALA A 130 -4.90 -6.83 2.74
CA ALA A 130 -4.33 -8.15 3.00
C ALA A 130 -5.19 -8.95 4.00
N ARG A 131 -5.64 -8.29 5.07
CA ARG A 131 -6.54 -8.88 6.06
C ARG A 131 -7.89 -9.27 5.48
N ALA A 132 -8.39 -8.56 4.47
CA ALA A 132 -9.60 -8.90 3.73
C ALA A 132 -9.35 -10.00 2.69
N HIS A 133 -8.11 -10.31 2.32
CA HIS A 133 -7.76 -11.50 1.54
C HIS A 133 -7.45 -12.72 2.43
N GLY A 134 -7.73 -12.63 3.73
CA GLY A 134 -7.53 -13.73 4.68
C GLY A 134 -6.12 -13.84 5.25
N VAL A 135 -5.25 -12.85 5.05
CA VAL A 135 -3.90 -12.84 5.63
C VAL A 135 -3.95 -12.45 7.11
N GLU A 136 -3.30 -13.24 7.97
CA GLU A 136 -3.03 -12.90 9.36
C GLU A 136 -1.88 -11.89 9.48
N VAL A 137 -2.05 -10.90 10.35
CA VAL A 137 -1.05 -9.86 10.56
C VAL A 137 -0.87 -9.64 12.06
N HIS A 138 0.36 -9.76 12.53
CA HIS A 138 0.76 -9.55 13.91
C HIS A 138 1.43 -8.19 14.07
N ALA A 139 1.19 -7.57 15.23
CA ALA A 139 1.76 -6.28 15.61
C ALA A 139 3.30 -6.35 15.72
N VAL A 140 3.92 -5.17 15.75
CA VAL A 140 5.36 -5.04 16.04
C VAL A 140 5.65 -5.66 17.41
N CYS A 141 6.79 -6.34 17.55
CA CYS A 141 7.20 -7.00 18.79
C CYS A 141 8.72 -6.92 18.95
N ILE A 142 9.19 -6.52 20.15
CA ILE A 142 10.62 -6.41 20.42
C ILE A 142 11.38 -7.75 20.31
N ASN A 143 10.69 -8.87 20.53
CA ASN A 143 11.29 -10.20 20.49
C ASN A 143 11.09 -10.93 19.15
N ALA A 144 10.16 -10.49 18.29
CA ALA A 144 9.81 -11.20 17.06
C ALA A 144 9.95 -10.37 15.78
N SER A 145 9.82 -9.04 15.83
CA SER A 145 9.92 -8.20 14.62
C SER A 145 11.37 -7.98 14.20
N GLY A 146 11.61 -7.98 12.89
CA GLY A 146 12.80 -7.38 12.28
C GLY A 146 12.60 -5.88 12.05
N TRP A 147 13.50 -5.27 11.25
CA TRP A 147 13.28 -3.93 10.73
C TRP A 147 12.11 -3.91 9.73
N ASP A 148 12.19 -4.79 8.73
CA ASP A 148 11.17 -4.98 7.71
C ASP A 148 10.04 -5.90 8.17
N THR A 149 8.89 -5.73 7.54
CA THR A 149 7.76 -6.66 7.69
C THR A 149 8.15 -7.98 7.04
N ALA A 150 7.94 -9.08 7.76
CA ALA A 150 8.37 -10.41 7.34
C ALA A 150 7.22 -11.41 7.46
N MET A 151 7.29 -12.45 6.64
CA MET A 151 6.42 -13.63 6.75
C MET A 151 6.88 -14.47 7.94
N ILE A 152 5.91 -15.05 8.65
CA ILE A 152 6.13 -16.00 9.75
C ILE A 152 6.05 -17.41 9.15
N THR A 153 7.19 -18.08 9.01
CA THR A 153 7.29 -19.38 8.33
C THR A 153 7.03 -20.58 9.25
N ASP A 154 7.05 -20.37 10.56
CA ASP A 154 6.90 -21.40 11.59
C ASP A 154 5.47 -21.49 12.15
N GLN A 155 4.53 -20.69 11.64
CA GLN A 155 3.14 -20.65 12.10
C GLN A 155 2.19 -20.65 10.91
N PRO A 156 1.10 -21.44 10.95
CA PRO A 156 0.10 -21.43 9.89
C PRO A 156 -0.71 -20.14 9.93
N ASN A 157 -1.18 -19.67 8.77
CA ASN A 157 -2.20 -18.62 8.68
C ASN A 157 -3.53 -19.13 9.25
N ARG A 158 -3.96 -18.57 10.39
CA ARG A 158 -5.17 -19.05 11.10
C ARG A 158 -6.43 -18.31 10.69
N ARG A 159 -6.31 -17.26 9.88
CA ARG A 159 -7.50 -16.50 9.46
C ARG A 159 -8.27 -17.30 8.41
N PRO A 160 -9.61 -17.35 8.51
CA PRO A 160 -10.42 -18.11 7.59
C PRO A 160 -10.33 -17.53 6.18
N ARG A 161 -10.58 -18.38 5.18
CA ARG A 161 -10.62 -17.96 3.78
C ARG A 161 -11.69 -16.92 3.60
N HIS A 162 -11.31 -15.79 3.02
CA HIS A 162 -12.23 -14.70 2.71
C HIS A 162 -12.63 -14.75 1.24
N ALA A 163 -13.85 -14.34 0.92
CA ALA A 163 -14.38 -14.32 -0.45
C ALA A 163 -13.59 -13.41 -1.43
N ALA A 164 -12.72 -12.55 -0.90
CA ALA A 164 -11.84 -11.70 -1.70
C ALA A 164 -10.53 -12.40 -2.12
N TYR A 165 -10.24 -13.60 -1.60
CA TYR A 165 -9.09 -14.38 -2.03
C TYR A 165 -9.40 -15.11 -3.34
N TRP A 166 -8.61 -14.84 -4.38
CA TRP A 166 -8.81 -15.36 -5.74
C TRP A 166 -7.85 -16.51 -6.12
N GLY A 167 -6.88 -16.84 -5.27
CA GLY A 167 -6.00 -17.99 -5.49
C GLY A 167 -6.68 -19.34 -5.30
N ASP A 168 -5.96 -20.40 -5.64
CA ASP A 168 -6.40 -21.79 -5.50
C ASP A 168 -6.23 -22.31 -4.05
N ASP A 169 -6.64 -23.57 -3.82
CA ASP A 169 -6.60 -24.17 -2.49
C ASP A 169 -5.16 -24.39 -1.98
N ALA A 170 -4.23 -24.70 -2.89
CA ALA A 170 -2.82 -24.84 -2.59
C ALA A 170 -2.20 -23.50 -2.17
N GLY A 171 -2.48 -22.42 -2.91
CA GLY A 171 -2.07 -21.07 -2.57
C GLY A 171 -2.68 -20.60 -1.25
N TRP A 172 -3.95 -20.92 -1.00
CA TRP A 172 -4.60 -20.62 0.28
C TRP A 172 -3.91 -21.32 1.46
N ALA A 173 -3.64 -22.61 1.34
CA ALA A 173 -2.92 -23.39 2.36
C ALA A 173 -1.47 -22.91 2.56
N GLY A 174 -0.88 -22.31 1.52
CA GLY A 174 0.47 -21.75 1.53
C GLY A 174 0.59 -20.31 2.04
N LEU A 175 -0.51 -19.61 2.37
CA LEU A 175 -0.44 -18.25 2.89
C LEU A 175 0.27 -18.21 4.25
N MET A 176 1.18 -17.26 4.40
CA MET A 176 1.93 -17.05 5.64
C MET A 176 1.41 -15.84 6.42
N PRO A 177 1.30 -15.92 7.76
CA PRO A 177 1.08 -14.75 8.59
C PRO A 177 2.19 -13.73 8.41
N LEU A 178 1.88 -12.45 8.58
CA LEU A 178 2.85 -11.36 8.55
C LEU A 178 3.17 -10.87 9.95
N ARG A 179 4.43 -10.59 10.23
CA ARG A 179 4.88 -9.81 11.38
C ARG A 179 5.23 -8.41 10.93
N LEU A 180 4.53 -7.39 11.41
CA LEU A 180 4.90 -6.00 11.14
C LEU A 180 6.32 -5.72 11.62
N GLY A 181 7.12 -5.12 10.73
CA GLY A 181 8.49 -4.69 11.01
C GLY A 181 8.53 -3.43 11.86
N MET A 182 9.63 -3.22 12.58
CA MET A 182 9.84 -2.02 13.40
C MET A 182 9.79 -0.71 12.59
N ARG A 183 10.02 -0.76 11.28
CA ARG A 183 9.94 0.41 10.38
C ARG A 183 8.58 1.11 10.36
N VAL A 184 7.50 0.42 10.72
CA VAL A 184 6.16 1.02 10.74
C VAL A 184 5.95 1.92 11.97
N VAL A 185 6.85 1.84 12.96
CA VAL A 185 6.80 2.66 14.17
C VAL A 185 7.25 4.08 13.83
N HIS A 186 6.32 5.02 13.97
CA HIS A 186 6.54 6.41 13.63
C HIS A 186 7.69 7.03 14.44
N GLY A 187 8.68 7.55 13.71
CA GLY A 187 9.83 8.23 14.27
C GLY A 187 10.89 7.32 14.92
N LEU A 188 10.79 5.99 14.79
CA LEU A 188 11.84 5.08 15.23
C LEU A 188 12.99 5.08 14.20
N ALA A 189 14.21 5.33 14.65
CA ALA A 189 15.37 5.30 13.77
C ALA A 189 15.78 3.85 13.45
N GLN A 190 16.19 3.61 12.20
CA GLN A 190 16.69 2.30 11.78
C GLN A 190 17.92 1.86 12.59
N GLY A 191 18.78 2.80 12.99
CA GLY A 191 19.94 2.53 13.85
C GLY A 191 19.54 1.99 15.23
N ASP A 192 18.51 2.57 15.87
CA ASP A 192 18.01 2.08 17.17
C ASP A 192 17.43 0.66 17.03
N ALA A 193 16.65 0.43 15.97
CA ALA A 193 16.11 -0.90 15.68
C ALA A 193 17.25 -1.91 15.43
N ALA A 194 18.27 -1.55 14.67
CA ALA A 194 19.43 -2.39 14.42
C ALA A 194 20.19 -2.74 15.71
N ALA A 195 20.35 -1.79 16.63
CA ALA A 195 20.97 -2.03 17.94
C ALA A 195 20.15 -3.01 18.79
N ILE A 196 18.82 -2.88 18.81
CA ILE A 196 17.92 -3.83 19.49
C ILE A 196 18.03 -5.22 18.87
N LEU A 197 18.03 -5.33 17.54
CA LEU A 197 18.17 -6.60 16.84
C LEU A 197 19.52 -7.25 17.11
N ALA A 198 20.60 -6.45 17.15
CA ALA A 198 21.94 -6.92 17.47
C ALA A 198 22.01 -7.48 18.90
N ALA A 199 21.44 -6.76 19.86
CA ALA A 199 21.36 -7.18 21.26
C ALA A 199 20.53 -8.45 21.45
N ARG A 200 19.43 -8.60 20.70
CA ARG A 200 18.54 -9.78 20.75
C ARG A 200 19.23 -11.09 20.36
N ARG A 201 20.38 -11.06 19.67
CA ARG A 201 21.15 -12.27 19.32
C ARG A 201 21.63 -13.07 20.54
N ALA A 202 21.77 -12.42 21.70
CA ALA A 202 22.09 -13.11 22.95
C ALA A 202 20.89 -13.84 23.59
N GLY A 203 19.68 -13.73 23.01
CA GLY A 203 18.45 -14.35 23.50
C GLY A 203 17.27 -13.36 23.53
N PRO A 204 16.04 -13.85 23.73
CA PRO A 204 14.88 -12.97 23.90
C PRO A 204 15.07 -12.05 25.09
N PHE A 205 14.51 -10.85 25.02
CA PHE A 205 14.44 -9.94 26.15
C PHE A 205 13.37 -10.44 27.13
N THR A 206 13.67 -10.34 28.42
CA THR A 206 12.75 -10.68 29.52
C THR A 206 12.24 -9.45 30.25
N GLY A 207 12.90 -8.30 30.09
CA GLY A 207 12.50 -7.02 30.69
C GLY A 207 12.91 -5.80 29.86
N ILE A 208 12.31 -4.65 30.18
CA ILE A 208 12.62 -3.37 29.52
C ILE A 208 14.02 -2.87 29.87
N GLU A 209 14.41 -2.96 31.14
CA GLU A 209 15.73 -2.52 31.60
C GLU A 209 16.85 -3.39 30.98
N GLU A 210 16.62 -4.70 30.91
CA GLU A 210 17.51 -5.64 30.25
C GLU A 210 17.68 -5.30 28.76
N LEU A 211 16.57 -5.04 28.06
CA LEU A 211 16.61 -4.61 26.66
C LEU A 211 17.42 -3.30 26.52
N TRP A 212 17.11 -2.31 27.35
CA TRP A 212 17.76 -1.00 27.34
C TRP A 212 19.28 -1.09 27.50
N ARG A 213 19.76 -1.84 28.49
CA ARG A 213 21.20 -2.03 28.73
C ARG A 213 21.87 -2.83 27.62
N ARG A 214 21.26 -3.94 27.19
CA ARG A 214 21.82 -4.82 26.15
C ARG A 214 21.91 -4.11 24.80
N SER A 215 20.94 -3.25 24.46
CA SER A 215 20.91 -2.54 23.18
C SER A 215 21.57 -1.18 23.20
N GLY A 216 21.73 -0.55 24.37
CA GLY A 216 22.32 0.79 24.51
C GLY A 216 21.49 1.91 23.86
N VAL A 217 20.24 1.64 23.48
CA VAL A 217 19.38 2.65 22.84
C VAL A 217 18.87 3.66 23.87
N LYS A 218 18.59 4.87 23.41
CA LYS A 218 18.04 5.91 24.30
C LYS A 218 16.62 5.56 24.75
N PRO A 219 16.19 5.94 25.97
CA PRO A 219 14.82 5.71 26.43
C PRO A 219 13.75 6.22 25.45
N ALA A 220 14.03 7.31 24.73
CA ALA A 220 13.12 7.85 23.71
C ALA A 220 12.82 6.87 22.56
N ALA A 221 13.73 5.96 22.20
CA ALA A 221 13.47 4.92 21.20
C ALA A 221 12.52 3.84 21.78
N LEU A 222 12.73 3.47 23.05
CA LEU A 222 11.87 2.54 23.78
C LEU A 222 10.46 3.11 23.96
N GLU A 223 10.33 4.41 24.25
CA GLU A 223 9.03 5.07 24.35
C GLU A 223 8.23 4.98 23.04
N ARG A 224 8.89 5.10 21.88
CA ARG A 224 8.24 4.94 20.57
C ARG A 224 7.73 3.52 20.37
N LEU A 225 8.54 2.51 20.72
CA LEU A 225 8.14 1.10 20.70
C LEU A 225 7.00 0.80 21.68
N ALA A 226 7.00 1.42 22.86
CA ALA A 226 5.94 1.27 23.86
C ALA A 226 4.63 1.90 23.38
N ARG A 227 4.69 3.09 22.76
CA ARG A 227 3.53 3.70 22.09
C ARG A 227 2.99 2.82 20.97
N ALA A 228 3.85 2.11 20.24
CA ALA A 228 3.47 1.10 19.25
C ALA A 228 3.03 -0.26 19.84
N ASP A 229 2.95 -0.37 21.17
CA ASP A 229 2.53 -1.58 21.89
C ASP A 229 3.43 -2.81 21.63
N ALA A 230 4.73 -2.58 21.40
CA ALA A 230 5.67 -3.62 20.98
C ALA A 230 6.16 -4.55 22.12
N PHE A 231 5.74 -4.31 23.37
CA PHE A 231 6.21 -5.00 24.57
C PHE A 231 5.26 -6.10 25.09
N GLN A 232 4.21 -6.43 24.33
CA GLN A 232 3.25 -7.47 24.72
C GLN A 232 3.90 -8.85 24.97
N ALA A 233 5.02 -9.14 24.31
CA ALA A 233 5.79 -10.37 24.56
C ALA A 233 6.39 -10.45 25.98
N LEU A 234 6.47 -9.32 26.70
CA LEU A 234 6.86 -9.26 28.11
C LEU A 234 5.66 -9.28 29.05
N GLY A 235 4.44 -9.43 28.54
CA GLY A 235 3.20 -9.31 29.32
C GLY A 235 2.86 -7.88 29.74
N LEU A 236 3.50 -6.88 29.12
CA LEU A 236 3.31 -5.46 29.46
C LEU A 236 2.38 -4.79 28.46
N ASN A 237 1.34 -4.13 28.98
CA ASN A 237 0.55 -3.20 28.18
C ASN A 237 1.30 -1.88 27.97
N ARG A 238 0.82 -1.07 27.01
CA ARG A 238 1.39 0.25 26.69
C ARG A 238 1.67 1.15 27.91
N ARG A 239 0.76 1.22 28.87
CA ARG A 239 0.93 2.10 30.06
C ARG A 239 2.02 1.56 30.99
N GLN A 240 2.04 0.24 31.23
CA GLN A 240 3.07 -0.41 32.04
C GLN A 240 4.45 -0.27 31.40
N ALA A 241 4.55 -0.47 30.08
CA ALA A 241 5.81 -0.29 29.37
C ALA A 241 6.31 1.16 29.45
N LEU A 242 5.44 2.14 29.22
CA LEU A 242 5.79 3.56 29.35
C LEU A 242 6.18 3.94 30.79
N TRP A 243 5.52 3.37 31.80
CA TRP A 243 5.88 3.57 33.20
C TRP A 243 7.29 3.05 33.48
N ALA A 244 7.56 1.79 33.12
CA ALA A 244 8.88 1.19 33.31
C ALA A 244 9.99 1.96 32.58
N ILE A 245 9.74 2.46 31.37
CA ILE A 245 10.71 3.26 30.61
C ILE A 245 10.99 4.60 31.31
N LYS A 246 9.99 5.22 31.93
CA LYS A 246 10.16 6.47 32.68
C LYS A 246 11.01 6.33 33.93
N GLY A 247 11.07 5.12 34.51
CA GLY A 247 11.97 4.80 35.62
C GLY A 247 13.44 4.64 35.20
N LEU A 248 13.74 4.54 33.90
CA LEU A 248 15.11 4.41 33.42
C LEU A 248 15.88 5.73 33.53
N ALA A 249 17.15 5.64 33.92
CA ALA A 249 18.07 6.76 33.81
C ALA A 249 18.41 7.09 32.34
N ASN A 250 19.06 8.23 32.10
CA ASN A 250 19.52 8.61 30.75
C ASN A 250 20.66 7.73 30.24
N ARG A 251 21.43 7.13 31.15
CA ARG A 251 22.50 6.16 30.89
C ARG A 251 22.53 5.13 32.04
N PRO A 252 22.95 3.88 31.80
CA PRO A 252 23.20 2.92 32.88
C PRO A 252 24.20 3.49 33.88
N LEU A 253 24.03 3.20 35.17
CA LEU A 253 24.97 3.65 36.18
C LEU A 253 26.26 2.82 36.09
N ASP A 254 27.42 3.48 36.08
CA ASP A 254 28.72 2.85 35.78
C ASP A 254 29.04 1.65 36.69
N LEU A 255 28.68 1.72 37.98
CA LEU A 255 28.86 0.62 38.93
C LEU A 255 28.02 -0.62 38.57
N PHE A 256 26.76 -0.42 38.16
CA PHE A 256 25.87 -1.51 37.78
C PHE A 256 26.26 -2.09 36.42
N ALA A 257 26.67 -1.24 35.48
CA ALA A 257 27.20 -1.70 34.19
C ALA A 257 28.45 -2.59 34.37
N ALA A 258 29.37 -2.21 35.26
CA ALA A 258 30.54 -3.02 35.58
C ALA A 258 30.18 -4.35 36.27
N ALA A 259 29.18 -4.33 37.16
CA ALA A 259 28.69 -5.54 37.82
C ALA A 259 28.01 -6.51 36.84
N ASP A 260 27.17 -5.99 35.93
CA ASP A 260 26.50 -6.78 34.89
C ASP A 260 27.52 -7.47 33.97
N LEU A 261 28.57 -6.73 33.55
CA LEU A 261 29.66 -7.27 32.73
C LEU A 261 30.41 -8.41 33.43
N ARG A 262 30.70 -8.25 34.73
CA ARG A 262 31.41 -9.27 35.53
C ARG A 262 30.59 -10.54 35.69
N GLU A 263 29.29 -10.42 35.84
CA GLU A 263 28.40 -11.56 36.12
C GLU A 263 27.73 -12.16 34.87
N GLY A 264 27.85 -11.50 33.72
CA GLY A 264 27.21 -11.92 32.48
C GLY A 264 25.68 -11.87 32.52
N ARG A 265 25.08 -11.13 33.47
CA ARG A 265 23.64 -10.99 33.65
C ARG A 265 23.27 -9.57 34.05
N THR A 266 22.14 -9.08 33.56
CA THR A 266 21.57 -7.80 34.00
C THR A 266 20.74 -8.00 35.26
N ARG A 267 21.04 -7.22 36.31
CA ARG A 267 20.17 -7.09 37.49
C ARG A 267 19.42 -5.77 37.45
N ALA A 268 18.22 -5.74 38.03
CA ALA A 268 17.45 -4.50 38.14
C ALA A 268 18.18 -3.48 39.02
N GLU A 269 18.37 -2.26 38.53
CA GLU A 269 18.96 -1.14 39.28
C GLU A 269 18.09 -0.70 40.45
N SER A 270 16.77 -0.88 40.31
CA SER A 270 15.79 -0.55 41.33
C SER A 270 14.70 -1.62 41.44
N ILE A 271 14.26 -1.88 42.66
CA ILE A 271 13.09 -2.73 42.92
C ILE A 271 11.96 -1.79 43.32
N GLU A 272 11.14 -1.39 42.36
CA GLU A 272 9.93 -0.62 42.64
C GLU A 272 8.82 -1.52 43.17
N ALA A 273 7.97 -0.97 44.03
CA ALA A 273 6.74 -1.64 44.43
C ALA A 273 5.82 -1.82 43.21
N PRO A 274 5.08 -2.93 43.08
CA PRO A 274 4.17 -3.13 41.97
C PRO A 274 3.10 -2.02 41.92
N VAL A 275 3.02 -1.33 40.78
CA VAL A 275 2.00 -0.29 40.54
C VAL A 275 0.88 -0.85 39.68
N ALA A 276 -0.36 -0.76 40.19
CA ALA A 276 -1.55 -1.09 39.42
C ALA A 276 -1.97 0.11 38.55
N LEU A 277 -1.74 0.02 37.23
CA LEU A 277 -2.16 1.04 36.28
C LEU A 277 -3.48 0.63 35.62
N VAL A 278 -4.43 1.56 35.57
CA VAL A 278 -5.68 1.37 34.83
C VAL A 278 -5.34 1.15 33.34
N PRO A 279 -5.84 0.09 32.67
CA PRO A 279 -5.64 -0.08 31.23
C PRO A 279 -6.28 1.03 30.41
N LEU A 280 -5.83 1.22 29.16
CA LEU A 280 -6.53 2.10 28.22
C LEU A 280 -7.86 1.47 27.80
N THR A 281 -8.86 2.31 27.51
CA THR A 281 -10.08 1.85 26.89
C THR A 281 -9.80 1.38 25.45
N ALA A 282 -10.61 0.45 24.92
CA ALA A 282 -10.42 -0.08 23.56
C ALA A 282 -10.40 1.01 22.47
N GLY A 283 -11.25 2.04 22.60
CA GLY A 283 -11.23 3.18 21.69
C GLY A 283 -9.93 3.99 21.77
N ARG A 284 -9.36 4.14 22.98
CA ARG A 284 -8.10 4.85 23.17
C ARG A 284 -6.90 4.03 22.67
N GLU A 285 -6.92 2.72 22.86
CA GLU A 285 -5.94 1.80 22.27
C GLU A 285 -5.84 1.99 20.75
N VAL A 286 -6.99 2.00 20.06
CA VAL A 286 -7.03 2.23 18.61
C VAL A 286 -6.48 3.60 18.23
N VAL A 287 -6.82 4.66 18.98
CA VAL A 287 -6.27 6.01 18.72
C VAL A 287 -4.75 6.04 18.86
N GLU A 288 -4.19 5.38 19.88
CA GLU A 288 -2.75 5.32 20.08
C GLU A 288 -2.06 4.45 19.01
N ASP A 289 -2.70 3.38 18.51
CA ASP A 289 -2.17 2.59 17.40
C ASP A 289 -2.00 3.44 16.13
N TYR A 290 -3.01 4.24 15.77
CA TYR A 290 -2.92 5.17 14.63
C TYR A 290 -1.84 6.23 14.84
N ARG A 291 -1.67 6.75 16.06
CA ARG A 291 -0.60 7.72 16.35
C ARG A 291 0.78 7.09 16.21
N ALA A 292 0.96 5.85 16.66
CA ALA A 292 2.25 5.19 16.70
C ALA A 292 2.64 4.50 15.39
N THR A 293 1.68 3.95 14.65
CA THR A 293 1.94 3.10 13.47
C THR A 293 1.10 3.45 12.24
N GLN A 294 0.24 4.48 12.33
CA GLN A 294 -0.70 4.90 11.28
C GLN A 294 -1.74 3.82 10.89
N LEU A 295 -1.85 2.74 11.67
CA LEU A 295 -2.84 1.67 11.49
C LEU A 295 -3.24 1.07 12.84
N SER A 296 -4.32 0.28 12.88
CA SER A 296 -4.65 -0.55 14.04
C SER A 296 -5.07 -1.95 13.59
N LEU A 297 -4.56 -2.98 14.28
CA LEU A 297 -4.98 -4.36 14.09
C LEU A 297 -6.22 -4.72 14.93
N ARG A 298 -6.57 -3.89 15.92
CA ARG A 298 -7.68 -4.12 16.86
C ARG A 298 -9.04 -3.85 16.21
N ALA A 299 -9.30 -2.60 15.86
CA ALA A 299 -10.57 -2.18 15.28
C ALA A 299 -10.41 -0.88 14.46
N HIS A 300 -11.41 -0.58 13.64
CA HIS A 300 -11.53 0.72 12.99
C HIS A 300 -12.11 1.76 13.97
N PRO A 301 -11.67 3.03 13.98
CA PRO A 301 -12.16 4.04 14.93
C PRO A 301 -13.68 4.23 14.89
N LEU A 302 -14.28 4.14 13.70
CA LEU A 302 -15.73 4.26 13.55
C LEU A 302 -16.53 3.11 14.16
N THR A 303 -15.91 1.96 14.46
CA THR A 303 -16.60 0.84 15.12
C THR A 303 -17.18 1.29 16.46
N PHE A 304 -16.44 2.08 17.24
CA PHE A 304 -16.89 2.59 18.54
C PHE A 304 -17.96 3.69 18.44
N LEU A 305 -18.09 4.33 17.29
CA LEU A 305 -19.07 5.38 17.03
C LEU A 305 -20.28 4.86 16.25
N ARG A 306 -20.25 3.59 15.80
CA ARG A 306 -21.18 3.07 14.80
C ARG A 306 -22.64 3.20 15.21
N GLY A 307 -22.96 2.88 16.46
CA GLY A 307 -24.33 3.02 17.01
C GLY A 307 -24.82 4.46 16.99
N LYS A 308 -24.01 5.42 17.47
CA LYS A 308 -24.37 6.85 17.49
C LYS A 308 -24.51 7.43 16.09
N LEU A 309 -23.66 7.01 15.15
CA LEU A 309 -23.73 7.43 13.76
C LEU A 309 -24.98 6.86 13.07
N ALA A 310 -25.31 5.58 13.34
CA ALA A 310 -26.52 4.96 12.80
C ALA A 310 -27.80 5.63 13.32
N ALA A 311 -27.85 5.99 14.61
CA ALA A 311 -28.96 6.75 15.19
C ALA A 311 -29.18 8.13 14.56
N ARG A 312 -28.14 8.69 13.92
CA ARG A 312 -28.20 9.95 13.16
C ARG A 312 -28.48 9.75 11.66
N GLY A 313 -28.74 8.54 11.21
CA GLY A 313 -28.97 8.23 9.79
C GLY A 313 -27.69 8.16 8.94
N ILE A 314 -26.50 8.29 9.53
CA ILE A 314 -25.23 8.26 8.78
C ILE A 314 -24.93 6.82 8.37
N ARG A 315 -24.71 6.57 7.09
CA ARG A 315 -24.60 5.20 6.54
C ARG A 315 -23.13 4.74 6.39
N PRO A 316 -22.84 3.43 6.53
CA PRO A 316 -21.59 2.84 6.07
C PRO A 316 -21.45 2.94 4.55
N CYS A 317 -20.23 3.09 4.03
CA CYS A 317 -20.00 3.09 2.57
C CYS A 317 -20.43 1.79 1.88
N GLY A 318 -20.41 0.66 2.59
CA GLY A 318 -20.84 -0.63 2.05
C GLY A 318 -22.34 -0.69 1.72
N ASP A 319 -23.16 0.15 2.32
CA ASP A 319 -24.61 0.20 2.06
C ASP A 319 -24.93 0.91 0.73
N LEU A 320 -23.99 1.71 0.22
CA LEU A 320 -24.23 2.59 -0.94
C LEU A 320 -24.49 1.80 -2.23
N THR A 321 -23.97 0.58 -2.35
CA THR A 321 -24.15 -0.28 -3.54
C THR A 321 -25.60 -0.65 -3.81
N GLY A 322 -26.46 -0.69 -2.78
CA GLY A 322 -27.89 -1.00 -2.90
C GLY A 322 -28.79 0.23 -2.95
N MET A 323 -28.23 1.44 -2.99
CA MET A 323 -29.02 2.67 -2.91
C MET A 323 -29.48 3.15 -4.29
N LYS A 324 -30.61 3.86 -4.30
CA LYS A 324 -31.14 4.49 -5.52
C LYS A 324 -30.17 5.58 -6.00
N ASP A 325 -29.93 5.61 -7.31
CA ASP A 325 -29.20 6.69 -7.95
C ASP A 325 -29.84 8.07 -7.64
N GLY A 326 -29.01 9.07 -7.40
CA GLY A 326 -29.42 10.42 -6.99
C GLY A 326 -29.89 10.56 -5.53
N ALA A 327 -29.84 9.51 -4.71
CA ALA A 327 -30.18 9.62 -3.29
C ALA A 327 -29.18 10.49 -2.51
N ARG A 328 -29.68 11.37 -1.64
CA ARG A 328 -28.84 12.12 -0.70
C ARG A 328 -28.43 11.22 0.46
N VAL A 329 -27.13 11.17 0.75
CA VAL A 329 -26.56 10.30 1.78
C VAL A 329 -25.58 11.06 2.66
N GLU A 330 -25.59 10.75 3.95
CA GLU A 330 -24.55 11.19 4.88
C GLU A 330 -23.63 10.02 5.23
N VAL A 331 -22.33 10.26 5.12
CA VAL A 331 -21.28 9.28 5.45
C VAL A 331 -20.29 9.88 6.42
N ALA A 332 -19.67 9.03 7.26
CA ALA A 332 -18.59 9.42 8.14
C ALA A 332 -17.39 8.50 7.90
N GLY A 333 -16.19 9.07 7.92
CA GLY A 333 -14.95 8.41 7.49
C GLY A 333 -13.73 8.97 8.22
N LEU A 334 -12.60 8.28 8.03
CA LEU A 334 -11.30 8.89 8.29
C LEU A 334 -10.83 9.57 7.01
N VAL A 335 -10.36 10.82 7.13
CA VAL A 335 -9.76 11.53 6.00
C VAL A 335 -8.36 10.97 5.77
N LEU A 336 -8.15 10.34 4.61
CA LEU A 336 -6.88 9.68 4.26
C LEU A 336 -5.99 10.59 3.41
N VAL A 337 -6.58 11.29 2.45
CA VAL A 337 -5.89 12.22 1.56
C VAL A 337 -6.74 13.48 1.44
N ARG A 338 -6.08 14.64 1.50
CA ARG A 338 -6.70 15.92 1.14
C ARG A 338 -6.11 16.34 -0.19
N GLN A 339 -6.90 16.30 -1.25
CA GLN A 339 -6.53 16.94 -2.49
C GLN A 339 -6.96 18.41 -2.43
N ARG A 340 -6.05 19.32 -2.74
CA ARG A 340 -6.35 20.72 -3.04
C ARG A 340 -6.01 20.94 -4.51
N PRO A 341 -6.97 20.80 -5.42
CA PRO A 341 -6.77 21.22 -6.81
C PRO A 341 -6.37 22.70 -6.79
N GLY A 342 -5.37 23.08 -7.60
CA GLY A 342 -5.13 24.49 -7.86
C GLY A 342 -6.39 25.08 -8.49
N SER A 343 -6.86 26.23 -8.01
CA SER A 343 -7.81 27.02 -8.78
C SER A 343 -7.12 27.42 -10.07
N ALA A 344 -7.62 26.90 -11.19
CA ALA A 344 -7.28 27.41 -12.52
C ALA A 344 -7.79 28.84 -12.68
#